data_AF-A0A2D5AVC2-F1
#
_entry.id   AF-A0A2D5AVC2-F1
#
_cell.length_a   1.000
_cell.length_b   1.000
_cell.length_c   1.000
_cell.angle_alpha   90.00
_cell.angle_beta   90.00
_cell.angle_gamma   90.00
#
_symmetry.space_group_name_H-M   'P 1'
#
loop_
_entity.id
_entity.type
_entity.pdbx_description
1 polymer ?
#
loop_
_entity_poly.entity_id
_entity_poly.type
_entity_poly.pdbx_seq_one_letter_code
_entity_poly.pdbx_strand_id
1 'polypeptide(L)'
;MLEVVRRLFPLLFLPFLAACLAPPPPVVEETPFGKVRAMDRDKASEVADLLRRLAPQVRALLPDCQDRPVDVWVQKNLGVYRFQQRPRSVRGFTLLSGEFEAKRIHLQESGQSSWYLAHELVHALIGPSWRTLPGILEEGLGDVIAEKLNPEYQEHIRAHRLLNASAFTDGVNVEIRYSEPERTQAPPRTAIGKRFTARRACVRRKMCPAARSCNFSTPRAPNSTVPGPRSPNPSTA
;
A
#
# COMPACT_ATOMS: atom_id res chain seq x y z
N MET A 1 -5.76 33.74 57.12
CA MET A 1 -5.95 32.27 57.17
C MET A 1 -6.71 31.78 55.92
N LEU A 2 -6.32 32.20 54.70
CA LEU A 2 -7.09 31.96 53.47
C LEU A 2 -6.23 32.09 52.18
N GLU A 3 -4.99 31.58 52.19
CA GLU A 3 -4.03 31.85 51.09
C GLU A 3 -3.16 30.65 50.68
N VAL A 4 -3.69 29.43 50.82
CA VAL A 4 -2.95 28.17 50.51
C VAL A 4 -3.60 27.35 49.38
N VAL A 5 -4.77 27.71 48.85
CA VAL A 5 -5.53 26.85 47.92
C VAL A 5 -5.24 27.11 46.42
N ARG A 6 -4.24 27.95 46.07
CA ARG A 6 -4.08 28.45 44.68
C ARG A 6 -2.90 27.86 43.88
N ARG A 7 -2.22 26.81 44.36
CA ARG A 7 -1.03 26.24 43.69
C ARG A 7 -1.09 24.73 43.41
N LEU A 8 -2.26 24.18 43.06
CA LEU A 8 -2.41 22.74 42.81
C LEU A 8 -3.20 22.35 41.54
N PHE A 9 -3.38 23.24 40.57
CA PHE A 9 -3.99 22.87 39.30
C PHE A 9 -3.37 23.67 38.15
N PRO A 10 -2.30 23.13 37.51
CA PRO A 10 -2.44 22.80 36.09
C PRO A 10 -1.55 21.60 35.70
N LEU A 11 -1.83 20.41 36.22
CA LEU A 11 -1.16 19.16 35.76
C LEU A 11 -2.15 18.07 35.34
N LEU A 12 -3.45 18.38 35.27
CA LEU A 12 -4.51 17.39 35.02
C LEU A 12 -5.16 17.49 33.63
N PHE A 13 -4.54 18.19 32.67
CA PHE A 13 -5.04 18.31 31.28
C PHE A 13 -4.10 17.77 30.20
N LEU A 14 -2.96 17.18 30.56
CA LEU A 14 -1.99 16.65 29.58
C LEU A 14 -2.19 15.20 29.05
N PRO A 15 -3.14 14.34 29.51
CA PRO A 15 -3.27 13.00 28.93
C PRO A 15 -4.12 12.94 27.64
N PHE A 16 -4.81 14.02 27.25
CA PHE A 16 -5.74 13.98 26.10
C PHE A 16 -5.09 14.20 24.74
N LEU A 17 -3.83 14.66 24.67
CA LEU A 17 -3.17 14.98 23.40
C LEU A 17 -2.42 13.79 22.76
N ALA A 18 -2.24 12.68 23.48
CA ALA A 18 -1.45 11.54 23.00
C ALA A 18 -2.25 10.41 22.32
N ALA A 19 -3.59 10.47 22.29
CA ALA A 19 -4.42 9.34 21.85
C ALA A 19 -4.96 9.44 20.41
N CYS A 20 -4.25 10.12 19.50
CA CYS A 20 -4.69 10.24 18.11
C CYS A 20 -4.51 8.96 17.30
N LEU A 21 -3.54 8.11 17.64
CA LEU A 21 -3.30 6.83 16.95
C LEU A 21 -4.49 5.87 17.17
N ALA A 22 -4.93 5.23 16.09
CA ALA A 22 -5.91 4.16 16.20
C ALA A 22 -5.27 3.01 17.00
N PRO A 23 -5.97 2.46 18.01
CA PRO A 23 -5.45 1.29 18.72
C PRO A 23 -5.32 0.11 17.74
N PRO A 24 -4.36 -0.80 17.98
CA PRO A 24 -4.31 -2.05 17.23
C PRO A 24 -5.63 -2.81 17.36
N PRO A 25 -6.09 -3.50 16.31
CA PRO A 25 -7.18 -4.44 16.46
C PRO A 25 -6.85 -5.49 17.55
N PRO A 26 -7.82 -5.87 18.39
CA PRO A 26 -7.56 -6.59 19.63
C PRO A 26 -7.25 -8.08 19.42
N VAL A 27 -7.79 -8.70 18.38
CA VAL A 27 -7.53 -10.12 18.08
C VAL A 27 -6.23 -10.22 17.30
N VAL A 28 -5.35 -11.13 17.72
CA VAL A 28 -4.05 -11.35 17.11
C VAL A 28 -3.91 -12.83 16.75
N GLU A 29 -3.51 -13.09 15.52
CA GLU A 29 -3.09 -14.40 15.04
C GLU A 29 -1.63 -14.32 14.61
N GLU A 30 -0.77 -15.17 15.19
CA GLU A 30 0.66 -15.21 14.92
C GLU A 30 0.96 -16.15 13.75
N THR A 31 2.00 -15.85 12.97
CA THR A 31 2.47 -16.65 11.83
C THR A 31 4.00 -16.67 11.79
N PRO A 32 4.63 -17.61 11.06
CA PRO A 32 6.08 -17.58 10.85
C PRO A 32 6.60 -16.32 10.15
N PHE A 33 5.72 -15.52 9.50
CA PHE A 33 6.08 -14.34 8.73
C PHE A 33 5.64 -13.02 9.40
N GLY A 34 5.19 -13.08 10.65
CA GLY A 34 4.69 -11.94 11.41
C GLY A 34 3.29 -12.19 11.97
N LYS A 35 2.51 -11.14 12.17
CA LYS A 35 1.25 -11.21 12.89
C LYS A 35 0.12 -10.53 12.13
N VAL A 36 -1.08 -11.05 12.30
CA VAL A 36 -2.32 -10.50 11.74
C VAL A 36 -3.22 -10.05 12.87
N ARG A 37 -3.75 -8.84 12.77
CA ARG A 37 -4.64 -8.23 13.75
C ARG A 37 -5.97 -7.91 13.12
N ALA A 38 -7.07 -8.30 13.77
CA ALA A 38 -8.41 -7.95 13.32
C ALA A 38 -9.34 -7.67 14.52
N MET A 39 -10.54 -7.19 14.22
CA MET A 39 -11.61 -7.05 15.22
C MET A 39 -12.24 -8.40 15.58
N ASP A 40 -12.14 -9.37 14.67
CA ASP A 40 -12.79 -10.68 14.75
C ASP A 40 -11.78 -11.80 14.46
N ARG A 41 -11.96 -12.96 15.10
CA ARG A 41 -11.03 -14.09 14.98
C ARG A 41 -11.06 -14.73 13.61
N ASP A 42 -12.23 -14.88 13.00
CA ASP A 42 -12.34 -15.51 11.68
C ASP A 42 -11.59 -14.67 10.65
N LYS A 43 -11.70 -13.34 10.74
CA LYS A 43 -10.93 -12.43 9.88
C LYS A 43 -9.44 -12.42 10.14
N ALA A 44 -9.00 -12.53 11.39
CA ALA A 44 -7.58 -12.67 11.69
C ALA A 44 -7.02 -13.99 11.13
N SER A 45 -7.78 -15.08 11.27
CA SER A 45 -7.40 -16.41 10.80
C SER A 45 -7.34 -16.49 9.26
N GLU A 46 -8.37 -16.01 8.57
CA GLU A 46 -8.44 -15.95 7.10
C GLU A 46 -7.22 -15.21 6.51
N VAL A 47 -6.91 -14.03 7.04
CA VAL A 47 -5.77 -13.23 6.56
C VAL A 47 -4.43 -13.84 6.99
N ALA A 48 -4.36 -14.52 8.13
CA ALA A 48 -3.17 -15.27 8.54
C ALA A 48 -2.85 -16.43 7.59
N ASP A 49 -3.88 -17.15 7.10
CA ASP A 49 -3.71 -18.20 6.10
C ASP A 49 -3.20 -17.62 4.77
N LEU A 50 -3.74 -16.47 4.34
CA LEU A 50 -3.23 -15.75 3.17
C LEU A 50 -1.77 -15.32 3.36
N LEU A 51 -1.41 -14.78 4.53
CA LEU A 51 -0.05 -14.35 4.84
C LEU A 51 0.93 -15.54 4.80
N ARG A 52 0.58 -16.67 5.41
CA ARG A 52 1.40 -17.90 5.39
C ARG A 52 1.63 -18.43 3.98
N ARG A 53 0.64 -18.30 3.10
CA ARG A 53 0.74 -18.71 1.70
C ARG A 53 1.56 -17.73 0.86
N LEU A 54 1.28 -16.42 0.96
CA LEU A 54 1.80 -15.42 0.04
C LEU A 54 3.19 -14.91 0.40
N ALA A 55 3.51 -14.71 1.69
CA ALA A 55 4.80 -14.18 2.11
C ALA A 55 6.02 -14.95 1.55
N PRO A 56 6.10 -16.30 1.62
CA PRO A 56 7.24 -17.02 1.05
C PRO A 56 7.30 -16.92 -0.48
N GLN A 57 6.14 -16.85 -1.15
CA GLN A 57 6.08 -16.71 -2.61
C GLN A 57 6.54 -15.33 -3.09
N VAL A 58 6.12 -14.26 -2.38
CA VAL A 58 6.59 -12.90 -2.65
C VAL A 58 8.10 -12.80 -2.44
N ARG A 59 8.63 -13.36 -1.34
CA ARG A 59 10.08 -13.40 -1.07
C ARG A 59 10.86 -14.14 -2.17
N ALA A 60 10.32 -15.25 -2.67
CA ALA A 60 10.96 -15.99 -3.76
C ALA A 60 10.97 -15.22 -5.09
N LEU A 61 10.00 -14.32 -5.31
CA LEU A 61 9.87 -13.54 -6.53
C LEU A 61 10.52 -12.15 -6.48
N LEU A 62 10.78 -11.62 -5.28
CA LEU A 62 11.28 -10.26 -5.06
C LEU A 62 12.80 -10.28 -4.77
N PRO A 63 13.65 -9.89 -5.74
CA PRO A 63 15.09 -9.78 -5.52
C PRO A 63 15.41 -8.83 -4.37
N ASP A 64 16.48 -9.11 -3.62
CA ASP A 64 16.93 -8.31 -2.47
C ASP A 64 15.83 -8.12 -1.40
N CYS A 65 14.85 -9.02 -1.29
CA CYS A 65 13.81 -8.86 -0.26
C CYS A 65 14.40 -8.88 1.15
N GLN A 66 13.85 -8.05 2.04
CA GLN A 66 14.20 -8.04 3.44
C GLN A 66 13.54 -9.22 4.16
N ASP A 67 14.33 -10.02 4.87
CA ASP A 67 13.80 -11.02 5.80
C ASP A 67 13.39 -10.36 7.11
N ARG A 68 12.11 -10.01 7.22
CA ARG A 68 11.52 -9.43 8.43
C ARG A 68 10.07 -9.87 8.63
N PRO A 69 9.58 -9.88 9.88
CA PRO A 69 8.16 -10.06 10.15
C PRO A 69 7.34 -8.83 9.70
N VAL A 70 6.08 -9.07 9.33
CA VAL A 70 5.10 -8.04 8.93
C VAL A 70 3.95 -7.99 9.93
N ASP A 71 3.45 -6.80 10.25
CA ASP A 71 2.26 -6.61 11.11
C ASP A 71 1.06 -6.20 10.23
N VAL A 72 0.12 -7.10 10.00
CA VAL A 72 -1.05 -6.85 9.12
C VAL A 72 -2.25 -6.47 9.98
N TRP A 73 -2.79 -5.27 9.77
CA TRP A 73 -3.96 -4.76 10.47
C TRP A 73 -5.16 -4.79 9.54
N VAL A 74 -6.14 -5.64 9.85
CA VAL A 74 -7.41 -5.73 9.16
C VAL A 74 -8.40 -4.77 9.81
N GLN A 75 -8.98 -3.88 9.01
CA GLN A 75 -9.86 -2.81 9.47
C GLN A 75 -11.11 -2.70 8.60
N LYS A 76 -12.26 -2.41 9.21
CA LYS A 76 -13.48 -2.06 8.46
C LYS A 76 -13.31 -0.76 7.65
N ASN A 77 -12.72 0.25 8.29
CA ASN A 77 -12.36 1.53 7.68
C ASN A 77 -10.85 1.73 7.87
N LEU A 78 -10.15 1.93 6.76
CA LEU A 78 -8.71 2.13 6.75
C LEU A 78 -8.34 3.45 7.43
N GLY A 79 -7.44 3.38 8.43
CA GLY A 79 -6.99 4.56 9.16
C GLY A 79 -5.80 4.27 10.06
N VAL A 80 -4.86 5.22 10.11
CA VAL A 80 -3.72 5.22 11.06
C VAL A 80 -4.11 5.93 12.36
N TYR A 81 -4.93 6.97 12.24
CA TYR A 81 -5.42 7.77 13.35
C TYR A 81 -6.93 7.60 13.52
N ARG A 82 -7.43 7.71 14.75
CA ARG A 82 -8.84 7.43 15.11
C ARG A 82 -9.86 8.20 14.27
N PHE A 83 -9.53 9.43 13.88
CA PHE A 83 -10.43 10.33 13.17
C PHE A 83 -10.07 10.52 11.69
N GLN A 84 -9.09 9.78 11.18
CA GLN A 84 -8.69 9.85 9.78
C GLN A 84 -9.10 8.56 9.07
N GLN A 85 -9.98 8.70 8.08
CA GLN A 85 -10.36 7.61 7.19
C GLN A 85 -9.74 7.82 5.82
N ARG A 86 -9.19 6.76 5.24
CA ARG A 86 -8.77 6.76 3.83
C ARG A 86 -10.01 6.73 2.93
N PRO A 87 -9.91 7.26 1.69
CA PRO A 87 -10.98 7.12 0.70
C PRO A 87 -11.36 5.65 0.50
N ARG A 88 -12.65 5.38 0.26
CA ARG A 88 -13.17 4.01 0.04
C ARG A 88 -12.55 3.27 -1.16
N SER A 89 -11.89 3.99 -2.05
CA SER A 89 -11.17 3.42 -3.18
C SER A 89 -9.86 2.74 -2.78
N VAL A 90 -9.30 3.10 -1.62
CA VAL A 90 -8.08 2.48 -1.08
C VAL A 90 -8.48 1.21 -0.34
N ARG A 91 -7.92 0.07 -0.74
CA ARG A 91 -8.21 -1.25 -0.14
C ARG A 91 -7.09 -1.75 0.77
N GLY A 92 -5.88 -1.24 0.59
CA GLY A 92 -4.76 -1.47 1.48
C GLY A 92 -3.75 -0.33 1.40
N PHE A 93 -2.85 -0.27 2.36
CA PHE A 93 -1.61 0.51 2.27
C PHE A 93 -0.57 0.00 3.26
N THR A 94 0.70 0.19 2.93
CA THR A 94 1.83 -0.14 3.80
C THR A 94 2.44 1.10 4.43
N LEU A 95 2.64 1.09 5.75
CA LEU A 95 3.39 2.11 6.47
C LEU A 95 4.87 1.80 6.43
N LEU A 96 5.62 2.69 5.79
CA LEU A 96 7.07 2.57 5.61
C LEU A 96 7.88 3.34 6.67
N SER A 97 7.26 4.06 7.61
CA SER A 97 8.03 4.85 8.59
C SER A 97 8.84 3.94 9.53
N GLY A 98 10.03 4.41 9.92
CA GLY A 98 10.88 3.72 10.91
C GLY A 98 10.36 3.82 12.34
N GLU A 99 9.22 4.48 12.55
CA GLU A 99 8.55 4.59 13.86
C GLU A 99 7.92 3.28 14.32
N PHE A 100 7.78 2.31 13.42
CA PHE A 100 7.26 0.98 13.72
C PHE A 100 8.34 -0.07 13.46
N GLU A 101 8.67 -0.86 14.49
CA GLU A 101 9.68 -1.93 14.40
C GLU A 101 9.36 -2.95 13.29
N ALA A 102 8.08 -3.24 13.08
CA ALA A 102 7.59 -4.02 11.95
C ALA A 102 6.92 -3.10 10.92
N LYS A 103 7.16 -3.35 9.63
CA LYS A 103 6.36 -2.73 8.57
C LYS A 103 4.92 -3.14 8.76
N ARG A 104 4.03 -2.15 8.79
CA ARG A 104 2.61 -2.36 9.06
C ARG A 104 1.82 -2.27 7.77
N ILE A 105 1.14 -3.33 7.41
CA ILE A 105 0.17 -3.34 6.31
C ILE A 105 -1.20 -3.07 6.91
N HIS A 106 -1.95 -2.13 6.38
CA HIS A 106 -3.36 -1.95 6.70
C HIS A 106 -4.20 -2.49 5.54
N LEU A 107 -5.13 -3.41 5.83
CA LEU A 107 -6.04 -4.00 4.85
C LEU A 107 -7.48 -3.69 5.21
N GLN A 108 -8.29 -3.35 4.21
CA GLN A 108 -9.72 -3.22 4.37
C GLN A 108 -10.36 -4.61 4.42
N GLU A 109 -11.22 -4.85 5.42
CA GLU A 109 -11.90 -6.13 5.61
C GLU A 109 -12.70 -6.60 4.38
N SER A 110 -13.39 -5.69 3.69
CA SER A 110 -14.14 -6.01 2.47
C SER A 110 -13.28 -6.12 1.21
N GLY A 111 -11.98 -5.86 1.32
CA GLY A 111 -11.01 -5.83 0.22
C GLY A 111 -9.87 -6.84 0.37
N GLN A 112 -10.06 -7.89 1.18
CA GLN A 112 -9.07 -8.92 1.48
C GLN A 112 -8.82 -9.88 0.31
N SER A 113 -8.60 -9.38 -0.91
CA SER A 113 -8.15 -10.24 -1.99
C SER A 113 -6.68 -10.63 -1.78
N SER A 114 -6.34 -11.85 -2.20
CA SER A 114 -4.97 -12.34 -2.17
C SER A 114 -4.02 -11.47 -3.01
N TRP A 115 -4.51 -10.86 -4.09
CA TRP A 115 -3.69 -9.96 -4.92
C TRP A 115 -3.35 -8.64 -4.22
N TYR A 116 -4.27 -8.04 -3.44
CA TYR A 116 -3.96 -6.81 -2.69
C TYR A 116 -2.93 -7.09 -1.60
N LEU A 117 -3.07 -8.18 -0.83
CA LEU A 117 -2.06 -8.53 0.16
C LEU A 117 -0.71 -8.86 -0.48
N ALA A 118 -0.69 -9.56 -1.62
CA ALA A 118 0.55 -9.80 -2.35
C ALA A 118 1.26 -8.50 -2.77
N HIS A 119 0.49 -7.51 -3.26
CA HIS A 119 0.99 -6.18 -3.60
C HIS A 119 1.57 -5.45 -2.38
N GLU A 120 0.82 -5.38 -1.27
CA GLU A 120 1.30 -4.71 -0.05
C GLU A 120 2.52 -5.41 0.57
N LEU A 121 2.61 -6.74 0.46
CA LEU A 121 3.79 -7.48 0.89
C LEU A 121 5.06 -7.07 0.14
N VAL A 122 4.95 -6.68 -1.14
CA VAL A 122 6.10 -6.15 -1.87
C VAL A 122 6.60 -4.88 -1.19
N HIS A 123 5.75 -3.90 -0.92
CA HIS A 123 6.14 -2.68 -0.20
C HIS A 123 6.72 -3.00 1.20
N ALA A 124 6.10 -3.94 1.91
CA ALA A 124 6.55 -4.34 3.23
C ALA A 124 7.89 -5.09 3.23
N LEU A 125 8.28 -5.73 2.13
CA LEU A 125 9.48 -6.58 2.07
C LEU A 125 10.56 -6.05 1.12
N ILE A 126 10.31 -4.96 0.40
CA ILE A 126 11.24 -4.46 -0.63
C ILE A 126 12.62 -4.11 -0.07
N GLY A 127 13.66 -4.53 -0.79
CA GLY A 127 15.08 -4.39 -0.43
C GLY A 127 15.66 -2.98 -0.52
N PRO A 128 16.84 -2.73 0.09
CA PRO A 128 17.61 -1.51 -0.13
C PRO A 128 17.91 -1.22 -1.60
N SER A 129 18.14 -2.23 -2.45
CA SER A 129 18.45 -2.06 -3.88
C SER A 129 17.34 -1.35 -4.66
N TRP A 130 16.11 -1.36 -4.13
CA TRP A 130 14.94 -0.76 -4.76
C TRP A 130 14.60 0.64 -4.24
N ARG A 131 15.31 1.16 -3.21
CA ARG A 131 15.01 2.48 -2.62
C ARG A 131 15.08 3.64 -3.60
N THR A 132 15.82 3.50 -4.69
CA THR A 132 15.95 4.51 -5.76
C THR A 132 14.83 4.43 -6.79
N LEU A 133 13.96 3.43 -6.70
CA LEU A 133 12.88 3.24 -7.64
C LEU A 133 11.84 4.36 -7.47
N PRO A 134 11.48 5.09 -8.54
CA PRO A 134 10.37 6.03 -8.47
C PRO A 134 9.08 5.31 -8.03
N GLY A 135 8.26 5.96 -7.20
CA GLY A 135 7.05 5.34 -6.63
C GLY A 135 6.15 4.67 -7.67
N ILE A 136 6.01 5.25 -8.88
CA ILE A 136 5.22 4.63 -9.95
C ILE A 136 5.77 3.26 -10.38
N LEU A 137 7.08 3.09 -10.43
CA LEU A 137 7.70 1.81 -10.76
C LEU A 137 7.63 0.83 -9.58
N GLU A 138 7.69 1.32 -8.33
CA GLU A 138 7.49 0.50 -7.13
C GLU A 138 6.09 -0.11 -7.08
N GLU A 139 5.06 0.71 -7.32
CA GLU A 139 3.68 0.26 -7.46
C GLU A 139 3.53 -0.77 -8.59
N GLY A 140 4.22 -0.54 -9.72
CA GLY A 140 4.22 -1.47 -10.84
C GLY A 140 4.89 -2.81 -10.52
N LEU A 141 5.96 -2.81 -9.72
CA LEU A 141 6.59 -4.02 -9.23
C LEU A 141 5.64 -4.82 -8.31
N GLY A 142 4.94 -4.13 -7.42
CA GLY A 142 3.87 -4.70 -6.59
C GLY A 142 2.80 -5.40 -7.43
N ASP A 143 2.30 -4.71 -8.46
CA ASP A 143 1.28 -5.24 -9.38
C ASP A 143 1.77 -6.47 -10.17
N VAL A 144 3.01 -6.44 -10.69
CA VAL A 144 3.58 -7.56 -11.47
C VAL A 144 3.72 -8.82 -10.62
N ILE A 145 4.19 -8.69 -9.37
CA ILE A 145 4.30 -9.83 -8.46
C ILE A 145 2.90 -10.32 -8.07
N ALA A 146 1.97 -9.41 -7.75
CA ALA A 146 0.59 -9.78 -7.43
C ALA A 146 -0.11 -10.50 -8.59
N GLU A 147 0.07 -10.04 -9.83
CA GLU A 147 -0.45 -10.67 -11.06
C GLU A 147 0.11 -12.09 -11.21
N LYS A 148 1.43 -12.27 -11.02
CA LYS A 148 2.08 -13.57 -11.14
C LYS A 148 1.57 -14.59 -10.12
N LEU A 149 1.23 -14.15 -8.91
CA LEU A 149 0.74 -15.02 -7.84
C LEU A 149 -0.77 -15.25 -7.87
N ASN A 150 -1.52 -14.43 -8.61
CA ASN A 150 -2.98 -14.49 -8.65
C ASN A 150 -3.48 -14.31 -10.09
N PRO A 151 -3.22 -15.28 -10.98
CA PRO A 151 -3.53 -15.20 -12.41
C PRO A 151 -5.02 -14.93 -12.69
N GLU A 152 -5.92 -15.38 -11.81
CA GLU A 152 -7.36 -15.12 -11.88
C GLU A 152 -7.75 -13.64 -11.75
N TYR A 153 -6.85 -12.79 -11.24
CA TYR A 153 -7.06 -11.34 -11.13
C TYR A 153 -6.26 -10.53 -12.16
N GLN A 154 -5.54 -11.17 -13.09
CA GLN A 154 -4.65 -10.50 -14.05
C GLN A 154 -5.35 -9.38 -14.83
N GLU A 155 -6.53 -9.64 -15.38
CA GLU A 155 -7.30 -8.63 -16.12
C GLU A 155 -7.68 -7.44 -15.23
N HIS A 156 -8.09 -7.72 -13.99
CA HIS A 156 -8.48 -6.69 -13.02
C HIS A 156 -7.28 -5.81 -12.61
N ILE A 157 -6.13 -6.42 -12.30
CA ILE A 157 -4.89 -5.71 -11.92
C ILE A 157 -4.44 -4.81 -13.08
N ARG A 158 -4.41 -5.35 -14.31
CA ARG A 158 -4.03 -4.58 -15.51
C ARG A 158 -4.98 -3.42 -15.79
N ALA A 159 -6.29 -3.64 -15.66
CA ALA A 159 -7.29 -2.58 -15.84
C ALA A 159 -7.13 -1.48 -14.79
N HIS A 160 -6.97 -1.85 -13.51
CA HIS A 160 -6.72 -0.90 -12.43
C HIS A 160 -5.45 -0.09 -12.67
N ARG A 161 -4.37 -0.75 -13.12
CA ARG A 161 -3.11 -0.09 -13.43
C ARG A 161 -3.23 0.88 -14.60
N LEU A 162 -3.94 0.50 -15.66
CA LEU A 162 -4.19 1.38 -16.81
C LEU A 162 -4.91 2.66 -16.38
N LEU A 163 -5.92 2.53 -15.51
CA LEU A 163 -6.64 3.67 -14.95
C LEU A 163 -5.72 4.56 -14.10
N ASN A 164 -4.89 3.97 -13.24
CA ASN A 164 -3.95 4.72 -12.42
C ASN A 164 -2.90 5.42 -13.28
N ALA A 165 -2.28 4.72 -14.24
CA ALA A 165 -1.32 5.29 -15.18
C ALA A 165 -1.93 6.45 -15.99
N SER A 166 -3.20 6.34 -16.40
CA SER A 166 -3.91 7.41 -17.10
C SER A 166 -4.03 8.68 -16.26
N ALA A 167 -4.19 8.57 -14.95
CA ALA A 167 -4.23 9.74 -14.07
C ALA A 167 -2.87 10.46 -13.98
N PHE A 168 -1.75 9.77 -14.25
CA PHE A 168 -0.39 10.32 -14.19
C PHE A 168 0.17 10.77 -15.55
N THR A 169 -0.47 10.39 -16.65
CA THR A 169 0.02 10.62 -18.04
C THR A 169 -0.84 11.58 -18.84
N ASP A 170 -1.65 12.41 -18.18
CA ASP A 170 -2.68 13.27 -18.80
C ASP A 170 -3.74 12.49 -19.61
N GLY A 171 -3.93 11.21 -19.27
CA GLY A 171 -4.90 10.30 -19.86
C GLY A 171 -4.29 9.25 -20.77
N VAL A 172 -5.02 8.15 -20.98
CA VAL A 172 -4.71 7.15 -22.00
C VAL A 172 -5.85 7.14 -23.01
N ASN A 173 -5.53 7.21 -24.30
CA ASN A 173 -6.51 6.98 -25.36
C ASN A 173 -6.66 5.47 -25.55
N VAL A 174 -7.79 4.90 -25.09
CA VAL A 174 -8.10 3.48 -25.25
C VAL A 174 -9.10 3.32 -26.39
N GLU A 175 -8.73 2.54 -27.42
CA GLU A 175 -9.65 2.08 -28.47
C GLU A 175 -9.99 0.61 -28.20
N ILE A 176 -11.26 0.30 -27.92
CA ILE A 176 -11.73 -1.08 -27.76
C ILE A 176 -12.33 -1.53 -29.11
N ARG A 177 -11.66 -2.48 -29.77
CA ARG A 177 -12.20 -3.16 -30.95
C ARG A 177 -12.73 -4.51 -30.52
N TYR A 178 -14.05 -4.69 -30.65
CA TYR A 178 -14.71 -5.96 -30.41
C TYR A 178 -15.20 -6.54 -31.73
N SER A 179 -14.85 -7.80 -31.98
CA SER A 179 -15.40 -8.60 -33.07
C SER A 179 -16.25 -9.69 -32.43
N GLU A 180 -17.54 -9.75 -32.77
CA GLU A 180 -18.35 -10.89 -32.33
C GLU A 180 -17.74 -12.18 -32.89
N PRO A 181 -17.68 -13.26 -32.09
CA PRO A 181 -17.33 -14.56 -32.64
C PRO A 181 -18.33 -14.86 -33.75
N GLU A 182 -17.81 -15.32 -34.89
CA GLU A 182 -18.61 -15.66 -36.05
C GLU A 182 -19.66 -16.68 -35.62
N ARG A 183 -20.90 -16.22 -35.37
CA ARG A 183 -22.02 -17.14 -35.20
C ARG A 183 -22.09 -17.93 -36.48
N THR A 184 -21.92 -19.24 -36.42
CA THR A 184 -22.24 -20.17 -37.50
C THR A 184 -23.64 -19.80 -38.01
N GLN A 185 -23.72 -19.09 -39.14
CA GLN A 185 -24.93 -18.40 -39.54
C GLN A 185 -25.95 -19.41 -40.09
N ALA A 186 -27.10 -19.51 -39.43
CA ALA A 186 -28.36 -19.73 -40.13
C ALA A 186 -28.62 -18.54 -41.09
N PRO A 187 -29.32 -18.76 -42.22
CA PRO A 187 -29.33 -17.84 -43.37
C PRO A 187 -29.79 -16.41 -43.06
N PRO A 188 -29.31 -15.42 -43.85
CA PRO A 188 -29.24 -14.02 -43.45
C PRO A 188 -30.59 -13.32 -43.45
N ARG A 189 -30.91 -12.64 -42.33
CA ARG A 189 -31.81 -11.48 -42.31
C ARG A 189 -30.95 -10.22 -42.32
N THR A 190 -31.13 -9.42 -43.37
CA THR A 190 -30.60 -8.07 -43.64
C THR A 190 -30.06 -7.33 -42.40
N ALA A 191 -28.72 -7.27 -42.27
CA ALA A 191 -28.05 -6.68 -41.12
C ALA A 191 -27.73 -5.19 -41.33
N ILE A 192 -28.27 -4.34 -40.45
CA ILE A 192 -27.92 -2.92 -40.30
C ILE A 192 -26.71 -2.84 -39.36
N GLY A 193 -25.53 -2.53 -39.89
CA GLY A 193 -24.31 -2.35 -39.09
C GLY A 193 -24.40 -1.11 -38.19
N LYS A 194 -24.44 -1.29 -36.87
CA LYS A 194 -24.32 -0.18 -35.91
C LYS A 194 -22.85 0.00 -35.52
N ARG A 195 -22.26 1.10 -35.97
CA ARG A 195 -20.95 1.58 -35.51
C ARG A 195 -21.16 2.39 -34.22
N PHE A 196 -20.64 1.90 -33.10
CA PHE A 196 -20.61 2.66 -31.85
C PHE A 196 -19.26 3.37 -31.72
N THR A 197 -19.25 4.70 -31.89
CA THR A 197 -18.10 5.55 -31.59
C THR A 197 -18.28 6.13 -30.19
N ALA A 198 -17.51 5.65 -29.21
CA ALA A 198 -17.44 6.28 -27.91
C ALA A 198 -16.67 7.61 -28.05
N ARG A 199 -17.36 8.75 -27.91
CA ARG A 199 -16.72 10.07 -27.91
C ARG A 199 -16.02 10.32 -26.57
N ARG A 200 -14.84 10.95 -26.67
CA ARG A 200 -14.01 11.48 -25.57
C ARG A 200 -14.84 11.98 -24.38
N ALA A 201 -14.72 11.32 -23.25
CA ALA A 201 -14.92 11.97 -21.95
C ALA A 201 -13.55 12.50 -21.49
N CYS A 202 -13.13 13.66 -22.01
CA CYS A 202 -12.04 14.40 -21.40
C CYS A 202 -12.58 14.98 -20.08
N VAL A 203 -12.46 14.21 -19.00
CA VAL A 203 -12.69 14.75 -17.66
C VAL A 203 -11.51 15.65 -17.34
N ARG A 204 -11.55 16.90 -17.82
CA ARG A 204 -10.73 17.98 -17.24
C ARG A 204 -11.18 18.15 -15.81
N ARG A 205 -10.59 17.40 -14.87
CA ARG A 205 -10.62 17.82 -13.48
C ARG A 205 -9.92 19.17 -13.46
N LYS A 206 -10.65 20.24 -13.11
CA LYS A 206 -10.02 21.43 -12.55
C LYS A 206 -9.19 20.91 -11.39
N MET A 207 -7.87 20.82 -11.57
CA MET A 207 -6.94 20.58 -10.47
C MET A 207 -7.22 21.66 -9.43
N CYS A 208 -7.85 21.29 -8.31
CA CYS A 208 -7.82 22.15 -7.14
C CYS A 208 -6.33 22.36 -6.78
N PRO A 209 -5.86 23.60 -6.61
CA PRO A 209 -4.45 23.89 -6.27
C PRO A 209 -3.98 23.28 -4.93
N ALA A 210 -4.89 22.68 -4.15
CA ALA A 210 -4.62 22.15 -2.81
C ALA A 210 -3.89 20.79 -2.77
N ALA A 211 -3.62 20.13 -3.90
CA ALA A 211 -2.91 18.84 -3.91
C ALA A 211 -1.37 18.95 -4.03
N ARG A 212 -0.80 20.17 -3.92
CA ARG A 212 0.66 20.40 -3.99
C ARG A 212 1.44 20.14 -2.69
N SER A 213 0.81 19.63 -1.63
CA SER A 213 1.50 19.32 -0.37
C SER A 213 1.26 17.88 0.12
N CYS A 214 1.51 16.90 -0.72
CA CYS A 214 2.06 15.64 -0.23
C CYS A 214 3.55 15.65 -0.57
N ASN A 215 4.31 16.48 0.14
CA ASN A 215 5.76 16.33 0.18
C ASN A 215 6.03 14.96 0.78
N PHE A 216 6.33 13.99 -0.07
CA PHE A 216 7.20 12.89 0.33
C PHE A 216 8.55 13.52 0.65
N SER A 217 8.71 13.97 1.89
CA SER A 217 10.01 14.26 2.45
C SER A 217 10.77 12.93 2.42
N THR A 218 11.60 12.72 1.40
CA THR A 218 12.71 11.78 1.49
C THR A 218 13.42 12.05 2.82
N PRO A 219 13.55 11.06 3.73
CA PRO A 219 14.41 11.24 4.89
C PRO A 219 15.77 11.68 4.37
N ARG A 220 16.25 12.84 4.84
CA ARG A 220 17.62 13.26 4.62
C ARG A 220 18.48 12.12 5.16
N ALA A 221 19.28 11.50 4.30
CA ALA A 221 20.23 10.48 4.74
C ALA A 221 21.04 11.05 5.91
N PRO A 222 21.22 10.31 7.02
CA PRO A 222 22.14 10.75 8.05
C PRO A 222 23.51 10.92 7.37
N ASN A 223 24.15 12.08 7.55
CA ASN A 223 25.54 12.28 7.19
C ASN A 223 26.37 11.22 7.94
N SER A 224 26.62 10.09 7.30
CA SER A 224 27.58 9.11 7.77
C SER A 224 28.95 9.68 7.46
N THR A 225 29.48 10.45 8.40
CA THR A 225 30.89 10.79 8.45
C THR A 225 31.63 9.48 8.69
N VAL A 226 32.02 8.79 7.62
CA VAL A 226 32.92 7.64 7.70
C VAL A 226 34.28 8.19 8.15
N PRO A 227 34.80 7.82 9.33
CA PRO A 227 36.16 8.18 9.69
C PRO A 227 37.10 7.53 8.68
N GLY A 228 37.88 8.36 7.98
CA GLY A 228 38.89 7.89 7.03
C GLY A 228 39.90 6.95 7.69
N PRO A 229 40.59 6.11 6.88
CA PRO A 229 41.59 5.19 7.39
C PRO A 229 42.67 5.95 8.17
N ARG A 230 42.89 5.55 9.42
CA ARG A 230 44.02 6.05 10.22
C ARG A 230 45.30 5.54 9.58
N SER A 231 46.16 6.45 9.14
CA SER A 231 47.53 6.12 8.75
C SER A 231 48.26 5.43 9.91
N PRO A 232 49.08 4.40 9.65
CA PRO A 232 49.90 3.79 10.68
C PRO A 232 50.96 4.76 11.17
N ASN A 233 51.07 4.90 12.49
CA ASN A 233 52.15 5.62 13.17
C ASN A 233 53.50 4.96 12.84
N PRO A 234 54.48 5.69 12.28
CA PRO A 234 55.83 5.18 12.16
C PRO A 234 56.63 5.65 13.38
N SER A 235 56.75 4.83 14.42
CA SER A 235 57.87 4.89 15.39
C SER A 235 57.86 3.70 16.35
N THR A 236 58.76 2.74 16.13
CA THR A 236 59.60 2.10 17.16
C THR A 236 60.53 1.08 16.51
N ALA A 237 61.72 1.54 16.12
CA ALA A 237 63.00 0.85 16.18
C ALA A 237 64.10 1.90 15.96
#